data_AF-M3GUS3-F1
#
_entry.id   AF-M3GUS3-F1
#
_cell.length_a   1.000
_cell.length_b   1.000
_cell.length_c   1.000
_cell.angle_alpha   90.00
_cell.angle_beta   90.00
_cell.angle_gamma   90.00
#
_symmetry.space_group_name_H-M   'P 1'
#
loop_
_entity.id
_entity.type
_entity.pdbx_description
1 polymer ?
#
loop_
_entity_poly.entity_id
_entity_poly.type
_entity_poly.pdbx_seq_one_letter_code
_entity_poly.pdbx_strand_id
1 'polypeptide(L)'
;MIRFKPQPNAQPKIEYETGHWDRNTNLPNQKYFLNHFGNQISEEATFLEEHFSFLISISNPDAIISQERNSYFESIYVKVADRLKKHLNRNDHLFRIESDKFLISSLQIDSETKAEWFAECIRMLFDFPFTYEEREFHLNVNIGYTKFDLKSGSDMNALGILKEALHRSCLIGPNSLFYYDQNAIITTYEKAKIEIDLRKVLNRNELEIHFQPIIDLKENRFFSMETLVRWNHPEKGKLLPGSFISIAESSSFIKTIGEWMIWETFQYYENSILRSENISLSLNISPKQLGDKNIFPLLKEASDYHKIEPNNIILEIVEDS
;
A
#
# COMPACT_ATOMS: atom_id res chain seq x y z
N MET A 1 -10.64 -32.33 -12.47
CA MET A 1 -9.53 -33.12 -13.06
C MET A 1 -9.23 -32.55 -14.44
N ILE A 2 -8.28 -31.61 -14.54
CA ILE A 2 -7.83 -31.09 -15.84
C ILE A 2 -7.10 -32.24 -16.53
N ARG A 3 -7.81 -32.98 -17.38
CA ARG A 3 -7.22 -33.97 -18.26
C ARG A 3 -6.65 -33.22 -19.47
N PHE A 4 -5.33 -33.12 -19.53
CA PHE A 4 -4.63 -32.97 -20.80
C PHE A 4 -5.12 -34.09 -21.75
N LYS A 5 -5.68 -33.73 -22.92
CA LYS A 5 -5.96 -34.69 -23.99
C LYS A 5 -4.63 -35.06 -24.66
N PRO A 6 -4.21 -36.34 -24.70
CA PRO A 6 -3.17 -36.76 -25.61
C PRO A 6 -3.79 -36.95 -27.00
N GLN A 7 -3.19 -36.35 -28.02
CA GLN A 7 -3.46 -36.74 -29.41
C GLN A 7 -2.82 -38.12 -29.67
N PRO A 8 -3.52 -39.05 -30.35
CA PRO A 8 -2.95 -40.36 -30.67
C PRO A 8 -2.05 -40.21 -31.90
N ASN A 9 -0.79 -40.66 -31.78
CA ASN A 9 0.27 -40.67 -32.80
C ASN A 9 1.25 -39.48 -32.85
N ALA A 10 1.76 -39.04 -31.70
CA ALA A 10 3.05 -38.36 -31.63
C ALA A 10 3.94 -39.03 -30.58
N GLN A 11 5.22 -39.24 -30.92
CA GLN A 11 6.22 -39.98 -30.16
C GLN A 11 6.43 -39.45 -28.73
N PRO A 12 6.84 -40.30 -27.76
CA PRO A 12 7.13 -39.87 -26.40
C PRO A 12 8.47 -39.11 -26.35
N LYS A 13 8.53 -38.06 -25.52
CA LYS A 13 9.65 -37.12 -25.26
C LYS A 13 9.70 -35.90 -26.20
N ILE A 14 9.08 -34.82 -25.73
CA ILE A 14 9.64 -33.49 -25.87
C ILE A 14 10.08 -33.09 -24.46
N GLU A 15 11.35 -32.74 -24.36
CA GLU A 15 12.11 -32.50 -23.15
C GLU A 15 11.43 -31.53 -22.18
N TYR A 16 11.50 -31.88 -20.91
CA TYR A 16 11.66 -30.95 -19.79
C TYR A 16 12.45 -29.70 -20.21
N GLU A 17 11.77 -28.64 -20.62
CA GLU A 17 12.42 -27.38 -20.97
C GLU A 17 13.20 -26.87 -19.75
N THR A 18 14.51 -27.11 -19.73
CA THR A 18 15.56 -26.45 -18.93
C THR A 18 15.13 -25.83 -17.59
N GLY A 19 14.93 -26.66 -16.57
CA GLY A 19 14.90 -26.22 -15.16
C GLY A 19 13.70 -25.35 -14.77
N HIS A 20 12.58 -25.44 -15.47
CA HIS A 20 11.34 -24.70 -15.20
C HIS A 20 10.27 -25.51 -14.41
N TRP A 21 10.53 -26.76 -14.07
CA TRP A 21 9.63 -27.59 -13.25
C TRP A 21 10.32 -28.06 -11.96
N ASP A 22 9.54 -28.14 -10.89
CA ASP A 22 9.94 -28.78 -9.65
C ASP A 22 9.91 -30.31 -9.79
N ARG A 23 11.04 -30.95 -9.47
CA ARG A 23 11.23 -32.40 -9.71
C ARG A 23 10.36 -33.27 -8.81
N ASN A 24 9.96 -32.76 -7.65
CA ASN A 24 9.26 -33.56 -6.64
C ASN A 24 7.75 -33.51 -6.83
N THR A 25 7.20 -32.31 -7.04
CA THR A 25 5.76 -32.06 -7.16
C THR A 25 5.23 -32.06 -8.60
N ASN A 26 6.15 -32.07 -9.57
CA ASN A 26 5.86 -31.90 -11.00
C ASN A 26 5.04 -30.64 -11.31
N LEU A 27 5.23 -29.58 -10.51
CA LEU A 27 4.64 -28.26 -10.72
C LEU A 27 5.61 -27.35 -11.47
N PRO A 28 5.12 -26.37 -12.25
CA PRO A 28 5.97 -25.32 -12.78
C PRO A 28 6.58 -24.53 -11.61
N ASN A 29 7.85 -24.14 -11.75
CA ASN A 29 8.60 -23.50 -10.68
C ASN A 29 8.67 -21.97 -10.81
N GLN A 30 9.41 -21.30 -9.92
CA GLN A 30 9.59 -19.84 -9.97
C GLN A 30 10.10 -19.35 -11.32
N LYS A 31 11.04 -20.06 -11.95
CA LYS A 31 11.60 -19.66 -13.24
C LYS A 31 10.50 -19.69 -14.32
N TYR A 32 9.61 -20.69 -14.28
CA TYR A 32 8.49 -20.75 -15.21
C TYR A 32 7.55 -19.57 -15.00
N PHE A 33 7.18 -19.32 -13.74
CA PHE A 33 6.32 -18.21 -13.36
C PHE A 33 6.86 -16.87 -13.88
N LEU A 34 8.14 -16.58 -13.67
CA LEU A 34 8.73 -15.29 -14.06
C LEU A 34 8.96 -15.12 -15.57
N ASN A 35 9.15 -16.21 -16.32
CA ASN A 35 9.54 -16.13 -17.73
C ASN A 35 8.38 -16.35 -18.72
N HIS A 36 7.34 -17.08 -18.30
CA HIS A 36 6.32 -17.59 -19.22
C HIS A 36 4.89 -17.25 -18.80
N PHE A 37 4.63 -17.10 -17.50
CA PHE A 37 3.26 -17.00 -17.01
C PHE A 37 2.55 -15.71 -17.44
N GLY A 38 3.22 -14.55 -17.37
CA GLY A 38 2.63 -13.28 -17.80
C GLY A 38 2.18 -13.31 -19.26
N ASN A 39 2.98 -13.91 -20.15
CA ASN A 39 2.62 -14.07 -21.57
C ASN A 39 1.44 -15.04 -21.74
N GLN A 40 1.47 -16.18 -21.05
CA GLN A 40 0.41 -17.20 -21.13
C GLN A 40 -0.95 -16.64 -20.68
N ILE A 41 -0.99 -15.91 -19.56
CA ILE A 41 -2.25 -15.32 -19.10
C ILE A 41 -2.73 -14.25 -20.09
N SER A 42 -1.83 -13.43 -20.63
CA SER A 42 -2.22 -12.38 -21.58
C SER A 42 -2.90 -12.94 -22.83
N GLU A 43 -2.53 -14.15 -23.25
CA GLU A 43 -3.15 -14.86 -24.37
C GLU A 43 -4.49 -15.53 -23.98
N GLU A 44 -4.60 -16.04 -22.75
CA GLU A 44 -5.82 -16.70 -22.23
C GLU A 44 -6.90 -15.70 -21.76
N ALA A 45 -6.50 -14.50 -21.33
CA ALA A 45 -7.38 -13.47 -20.79
C ALA A 45 -8.09 -12.70 -21.90
N THR A 46 -9.15 -13.29 -22.45
CA THR A 46 -9.95 -12.63 -23.51
C THR A 46 -10.85 -11.51 -22.98
N PHE A 47 -11.10 -11.43 -21.66
CA PHE A 47 -12.07 -10.49 -21.05
C PHE A 47 -11.73 -9.94 -19.65
N LEU A 48 -10.76 -10.50 -18.94
CA LEU A 48 -10.42 -10.09 -17.57
C LEU A 48 -9.10 -9.34 -17.59
N GLU A 49 -9.09 -8.09 -17.10
CA GLU A 49 -7.88 -7.25 -17.03
C GLU A 49 -7.10 -7.47 -15.73
N GLU A 50 -7.74 -8.06 -14.73
CA GLU A 50 -7.20 -8.25 -13.39
C GLU A 50 -7.26 -9.72 -12.97
N HIS A 51 -6.33 -10.12 -12.11
CA HIS A 51 -6.33 -11.45 -11.50
C HIS A 51 -5.80 -11.38 -10.07
N PHE A 52 -6.10 -12.41 -9.27
CA PHE A 52 -5.55 -12.53 -7.92
C PHE A 52 -4.48 -13.61 -7.87
N SER A 53 -3.38 -13.29 -7.19
CA SER A 53 -2.34 -14.26 -6.88
C SER A 53 -2.16 -14.38 -5.36
N PHE A 54 -1.82 -15.59 -4.94
CA PHE A 54 -1.71 -16.03 -3.55
C PHE A 54 -0.36 -16.73 -3.39
N LEU A 55 0.49 -16.24 -2.50
CA LEU A 55 1.73 -16.89 -2.10
C LEU A 55 1.53 -17.54 -0.74
N ILE A 56 1.78 -18.84 -0.69
CA ILE A 56 1.48 -19.72 0.42
C ILE A 56 2.79 -20.24 0.98
N SER A 57 3.05 -20.05 2.26
CA SER A 57 4.19 -20.64 2.97
C SER A 57 3.72 -21.70 3.94
N ILE A 58 4.46 -22.80 4.00
CA ILE A 58 4.10 -23.95 4.82
C ILE A 58 5.19 -24.13 5.86
N SER A 59 4.78 -24.28 7.11
CA SER A 59 5.70 -24.62 8.20
C SER A 59 5.25 -25.90 8.87
N ASN A 60 6.22 -26.76 9.19
CA ASN A 60 5.98 -28.01 9.88
C ASN A 60 6.46 -27.88 11.33
N PRO A 61 5.56 -27.60 12.31
CA PRO A 61 5.94 -27.53 13.72
C PRO A 61 6.48 -28.87 14.25
N ASP A 62 6.02 -30.00 13.69
CA ASP A 62 6.43 -31.35 14.10
C ASP A 62 7.87 -31.69 13.65
N ALA A 63 8.45 -30.90 12.73
CA ALA A 63 9.79 -31.13 12.20
C ALA A 63 10.90 -31.04 13.26
N ILE A 64 10.71 -30.22 14.30
CA ILE A 64 11.68 -30.04 15.40
C ILE A 64 11.85 -31.35 16.21
N ILE A 65 10.83 -32.19 16.21
CA ILE A 65 10.79 -33.44 16.98
C ILE A 65 11.40 -34.61 16.17
N SER A 66 11.50 -34.48 14.84
CA SER A 66 11.92 -35.57 13.95
C SER A 66 13.42 -35.55 13.62
N GLN A 67 14.14 -36.64 13.92
CA GLN A 67 15.53 -36.88 13.44
C GLN A 67 15.57 -37.40 11.99
N GLU A 68 14.58 -37.07 11.16
CA GLU A 68 14.31 -37.78 9.91
C GLU A 68 15.05 -37.21 8.69
N ARG A 69 15.36 -38.11 7.74
CA ARG A 69 16.10 -37.83 6.50
C ARG A 69 15.28 -36.99 5.51
N ASN A 70 15.99 -36.26 4.65
CA ASN A 70 15.47 -35.40 3.58
C ASN A 70 14.29 -35.98 2.76
N SER A 71 14.22 -37.30 2.56
CA SER A 71 13.15 -37.96 1.78
C SER A 71 11.75 -37.83 2.40
N TYR A 72 11.65 -37.77 3.73
CA TYR A 72 10.37 -37.55 4.44
C TYR A 72 9.81 -36.17 4.08
N PHE A 73 10.63 -35.13 4.19
CA PHE A 73 10.24 -33.74 3.92
C PHE A 73 9.88 -33.50 2.45
N GLU A 74 10.56 -34.13 1.50
CA GLU A 74 10.21 -34.03 0.08
C GLU A 74 8.80 -34.59 -0.20
N SER A 75 8.41 -35.67 0.47
CA SER A 75 7.10 -36.30 0.31
C SER A 75 5.94 -35.45 0.83
N ILE A 76 6.17 -34.64 1.88
CA ILE A 76 5.17 -33.74 2.47
C ILE A 76 4.64 -32.78 1.41
N TYR A 77 5.54 -32.16 0.65
CA TYR A 77 5.17 -31.15 -0.33
C TYR A 77 4.49 -31.74 -1.56
N VAL A 78 4.74 -33.01 -1.88
CA VAL A 78 3.94 -33.74 -2.88
C VAL A 78 2.50 -33.89 -2.39
N LYS A 79 2.29 -34.26 -1.13
CA LYS A 79 0.93 -34.38 -0.55
C LYS A 79 0.21 -33.03 -0.49
N VAL A 80 0.93 -31.96 -0.16
CA VAL A 80 0.38 -30.59 -0.22
C VAL A 80 -0.02 -30.25 -1.65
N ALA A 81 0.87 -30.45 -2.62
CA ALA A 81 0.58 -30.15 -4.02
C ALA A 81 -0.66 -30.91 -4.49
N ASP A 82 -0.80 -32.19 -4.14
CA ASP A 82 -1.97 -32.99 -4.47
C ASP A 82 -3.25 -32.49 -3.78
N ARG A 83 -3.17 -32.04 -2.53
CA ARG A 83 -4.31 -31.46 -1.80
C ARG A 83 -4.75 -30.16 -2.46
N LEU A 84 -3.82 -29.24 -2.74
CA LEU A 84 -4.11 -27.98 -3.42
C LEU A 84 -4.73 -28.24 -4.80
N LYS A 85 -4.12 -29.10 -5.64
CA LYS A 85 -4.63 -29.45 -6.98
C LYS A 85 -6.09 -29.94 -6.99
N LYS A 86 -6.55 -30.60 -5.92
CA LYS A 86 -7.94 -31.09 -5.82
C LYS A 86 -8.96 -29.97 -5.60
N HIS A 87 -8.55 -28.84 -5.04
CA HIS A 87 -9.41 -27.69 -4.75
C HIS A 87 -9.34 -26.58 -5.80
N LEU A 88 -8.40 -26.69 -6.75
CA LEU A 88 -8.23 -25.72 -7.82
C LEU A 88 -9.16 -25.99 -9.02
N ASN A 89 -9.69 -24.90 -9.58
CA ASN A 89 -10.46 -24.90 -10.80
C ASN A 89 -9.58 -25.01 -12.04
N ARG A 90 -10.22 -25.11 -13.22
CA ARG A 90 -9.51 -25.29 -14.49
C ARG A 90 -8.60 -24.11 -14.86
N ASN A 91 -8.96 -22.90 -14.47
CA ASN A 91 -8.21 -21.67 -14.82
C ASN A 91 -7.35 -21.17 -13.65
N ASP A 92 -7.18 -21.98 -12.61
CA ASP A 92 -6.25 -21.70 -11.54
C ASP A 92 -4.90 -22.34 -11.88
N HIS A 93 -3.84 -21.57 -11.69
CA HIS A 93 -2.48 -21.97 -11.97
C HIS A 93 -1.73 -22.16 -10.65
N LEU A 94 -1.14 -23.35 -10.46
CA LEU A 94 -0.39 -23.70 -9.26
C LEU A 94 1.09 -23.85 -9.59
N PHE A 95 1.93 -23.20 -8.80
CA PHE A 95 3.37 -23.19 -8.94
C PHE A 95 4.06 -23.60 -7.65
N ARG A 96 5.26 -24.15 -7.79
CA ARG A 96 6.18 -24.43 -6.69
C ARG A 96 7.35 -23.45 -6.74
N ILE A 97 7.23 -22.34 -6.01
CA ILE A 97 8.17 -21.22 -6.12
C ILE A 97 9.45 -21.46 -5.31
N GLU A 98 9.32 -21.98 -4.09
CA GLU A 98 10.45 -22.31 -3.21
C GLU A 98 10.22 -23.65 -2.49
N SER A 99 11.20 -24.11 -1.71
CA SER A 99 11.17 -25.41 -1.03
C SER A 99 10.05 -25.58 -0.01
N ASP A 100 9.40 -24.50 0.42
CA ASP A 100 8.27 -24.47 1.35
C ASP A 100 7.09 -23.63 0.84
N LYS A 101 7.23 -22.97 -0.33
CA LYS A 101 6.23 -22.02 -0.85
C LYS A 101 5.54 -22.48 -2.13
N PHE A 102 4.23 -22.27 -2.17
CA PHE A 102 3.41 -22.45 -3.36
C PHE A 102 2.84 -21.10 -3.80
N LEU A 103 2.64 -20.94 -5.10
CA LEU A 103 1.91 -19.79 -5.62
C LEU A 103 0.70 -20.28 -6.39
N ILE A 104 -0.46 -19.67 -6.11
CA ILE A 104 -1.68 -19.88 -6.87
C ILE A 104 -2.01 -18.57 -7.55
N SER A 105 -2.30 -18.60 -8.84
CA SER A 105 -2.84 -17.45 -9.57
C SER A 105 -4.17 -17.85 -10.20
N SER A 106 -5.22 -17.08 -9.91
CA SER A 106 -6.58 -17.35 -10.35
C SER A 106 -7.10 -16.21 -11.21
N LEU A 107 -7.47 -16.55 -12.45
CA LEU A 107 -8.11 -15.62 -13.38
C LEU A 107 -9.62 -15.48 -13.12
N GLN A 108 -10.22 -16.33 -12.29
CA GLN A 108 -11.67 -16.35 -12.08
C GLN A 108 -12.13 -15.49 -10.90
N ILE A 109 -11.19 -15.10 -10.06
CA ILE A 109 -11.44 -14.25 -8.90
C ILE A 109 -11.37 -12.80 -9.37
N ASP A 110 -12.52 -12.13 -9.35
CA ASP A 110 -12.74 -10.78 -9.89
C ASP A 110 -12.98 -9.72 -8.79
N SER A 111 -12.91 -10.11 -7.52
CA SER A 111 -13.23 -9.26 -6.37
C SER A 111 -12.47 -9.68 -5.13
N GLU A 112 -12.17 -8.70 -4.29
CA GLU A 112 -11.44 -8.89 -3.03
C GLU A 112 -12.18 -9.85 -2.08
N THR A 113 -13.50 -9.74 -1.97
CA THR A 113 -14.32 -10.66 -1.14
C THR A 113 -14.21 -12.11 -1.61
N LYS A 114 -14.19 -12.37 -2.93
CA LYS A 114 -13.97 -13.73 -3.45
C LYS A 114 -12.54 -14.20 -3.19
N ALA A 115 -11.56 -13.30 -3.27
CA ALA A 115 -10.16 -13.61 -2.98
C ALA A 115 -9.96 -13.98 -1.51
N GLU A 116 -10.55 -13.22 -0.60
CA GLU A 116 -10.55 -13.50 0.84
C GLU A 116 -11.19 -14.86 1.14
N TRP A 117 -12.37 -15.12 0.57
CA TRP A 117 -13.04 -16.41 0.73
C TRP A 117 -12.21 -17.58 0.18
N PHE A 118 -11.56 -17.39 -0.98
CA PHE A 118 -10.67 -18.39 -1.55
C PHE A 118 -9.44 -18.65 -0.67
N ALA A 119 -8.81 -17.59 -0.15
CA ALA A 119 -7.67 -17.71 0.76
C ALA A 119 -8.04 -18.45 2.05
N GLU A 120 -9.21 -18.16 2.64
CA GLU A 120 -9.73 -18.91 3.78
C GLU A 120 -10.00 -20.39 3.45
N CYS A 121 -10.59 -20.67 2.28
CA CYS A 121 -10.79 -22.04 1.84
C CYS A 121 -9.46 -22.81 1.74
N ILE A 122 -8.42 -22.19 1.18
CA ILE A 122 -7.08 -22.80 1.10
C ILE A 122 -6.50 -23.01 2.50
N ARG A 123 -6.63 -22.03 3.41
CA ARG A 123 -6.16 -22.14 4.80
C ARG A 123 -6.80 -23.33 5.51
N MET A 124 -8.12 -23.47 5.39
CA MET A 124 -8.89 -24.56 6.00
C MET A 124 -8.46 -25.95 5.51
N LEU A 125 -7.81 -26.07 4.35
CA LEU A 125 -7.26 -27.36 3.88
C LEU A 125 -6.14 -27.89 4.79
N PHE A 126 -5.51 -27.01 5.57
CA PHE A 126 -4.43 -27.35 6.49
C PHE A 126 -4.93 -27.63 7.90
N ASP A 127 -6.21 -27.38 8.20
CA ASP A 127 -6.85 -27.79 9.45
C ASP A 127 -6.96 -29.32 9.56
N PHE A 128 -6.88 -30.03 8.41
CA PHE A 128 -6.86 -31.49 8.36
C PHE A 128 -5.42 -32.05 8.34
N PRO A 129 -5.12 -33.11 9.12
CA PRO A 129 -3.78 -33.68 9.16
C PRO A 129 -3.35 -34.25 7.81
N PHE A 130 -2.04 -34.33 7.60
CA PHE A 130 -1.42 -35.02 6.48
C PHE A 130 -0.90 -36.38 6.95
N THR A 131 -0.94 -37.38 6.07
CA THR A 131 -0.55 -38.76 6.39
C THR A 131 0.66 -39.22 5.54
N TYR A 132 1.69 -39.77 6.19
CA TYR A 132 2.82 -40.44 5.55
C TYR A 132 3.23 -41.68 6.36
N GLU A 133 3.36 -42.84 5.70
CA GLU A 133 3.73 -44.13 6.35
C GLU A 133 2.97 -44.38 7.67
N GLU A 134 1.64 -44.19 7.63
CA GLU A 134 0.71 -44.36 8.77
C GLU A 134 0.85 -43.35 9.92
N ARG A 135 1.71 -42.33 9.78
CA ARG A 135 1.82 -41.22 10.72
C ARG A 135 1.03 -40.01 10.26
N GLU A 136 0.39 -39.34 11.21
CA GLU A 136 -0.27 -38.05 11.01
C GLU A 136 0.63 -36.91 11.48
N PHE A 137 0.63 -35.82 10.72
CA PHE A 137 1.33 -34.59 11.08
C PHE A 137 0.51 -33.36 10.66
N HIS A 138 0.71 -32.26 11.40
CA HIS A 138 0.01 -31.01 11.15
C HIS A 138 0.95 -30.00 10.52
N LEU A 139 0.44 -29.23 9.56
CA LEU A 139 1.19 -28.18 8.90
C LEU A 139 0.47 -26.86 9.15
N ASN A 140 1.25 -25.83 9.47
CA ASN A 140 0.73 -24.46 9.48
C ASN A 140 0.90 -23.85 8.10
N VAL A 141 -0.02 -22.94 7.76
CA VAL A 141 -0.03 -22.25 6.47
C VAL A 141 -0.15 -20.75 6.66
N ASN A 142 0.66 -19.97 5.96
CA ASN A 142 0.55 -18.53 5.90
C ASN A 142 0.33 -18.11 4.46
N ILE A 143 -0.58 -17.17 4.22
CA ILE A 143 -0.97 -16.77 2.86
C ILE A 143 -0.94 -15.25 2.73
N GLY A 144 -0.08 -14.77 1.84
CA GLY A 144 -0.14 -13.40 1.34
C GLY A 144 -0.80 -13.38 -0.03
N TYR A 145 -1.70 -12.43 -0.29
CA TYR A 145 -2.36 -12.33 -1.59
C TYR A 145 -2.59 -10.89 -2.01
N THR A 146 -2.69 -10.65 -3.32
CA THR A 146 -2.90 -9.32 -3.90
C THR A 146 -3.60 -9.45 -5.24
N LYS A 147 -4.23 -8.36 -5.67
CA LYS A 147 -4.70 -8.17 -7.04
C LYS A 147 -3.55 -7.71 -7.94
N PHE A 148 -3.55 -8.13 -9.20
CA PHE A 148 -2.62 -7.72 -10.25
C PHE A 148 -3.36 -7.35 -11.53
N ASP A 149 -2.90 -6.28 -12.18
CA ASP A 149 -3.32 -5.90 -13.54
C ASP A 149 -2.37 -6.50 -14.57
N LEU A 150 -2.92 -7.19 -15.57
CA LEU A 150 -2.18 -7.82 -16.66
C LEU A 150 -1.44 -6.82 -17.55
N LYS A 151 -1.87 -5.54 -17.59
CA LYS A 151 -1.25 -4.47 -18.37
C LYS A 151 -0.02 -3.87 -17.69
N SER A 152 0.16 -4.09 -16.38
CA SER A 152 1.19 -3.40 -15.58
C SER A 152 2.62 -3.95 -15.74
N GLY A 153 2.82 -5.02 -16.52
CA GLY A 153 4.09 -5.34 -17.17
C GLY A 153 5.34 -5.37 -16.25
N SER A 154 5.35 -6.19 -15.19
CA SER A 154 6.59 -6.83 -14.70
C SER A 154 6.31 -7.93 -13.66
N ASP A 155 6.47 -9.19 -14.07
CA ASP A 155 6.26 -10.36 -13.20
C ASP A 155 7.24 -10.42 -12.01
N MET A 156 8.41 -9.76 -12.11
CA MET A 156 9.35 -9.65 -10.97
C MET A 156 8.81 -8.79 -9.83
N ASN A 157 8.06 -7.71 -10.13
CA ASN A 157 7.44 -6.90 -9.09
C ASN A 157 6.32 -7.69 -8.39
N ALA A 158 5.59 -8.52 -9.15
CA ALA A 158 4.51 -9.34 -8.61
C ALA A 158 4.99 -10.31 -7.52
N LEU A 159 6.09 -11.02 -7.74
CA LEU A 159 6.62 -11.93 -6.73
C LEU A 159 7.14 -11.19 -5.49
N GLY A 160 7.75 -10.00 -5.66
CA GLY A 160 8.18 -9.16 -4.54
C GLY A 160 7.02 -8.71 -3.66
N ILE A 161 5.95 -8.23 -4.27
CA ILE A 161 4.72 -7.83 -3.57
C ILE A 161 4.09 -9.01 -2.82
N LEU A 162 3.98 -10.17 -3.47
CA LEU A 162 3.45 -11.37 -2.84
C LEU A 162 4.31 -11.84 -1.65
N LYS A 163 5.64 -11.69 -1.74
CA LYS A 163 6.56 -11.99 -0.63
C LYS A 163 6.35 -11.05 0.56
N GLU A 164 6.12 -9.76 0.32
CA GLU A 164 5.79 -8.81 1.40
C GLU A 164 4.43 -9.12 2.02
N ALA A 165 3.40 -9.41 1.19
CA ALA A 165 2.10 -9.84 1.66
C ALA A 165 2.22 -11.08 2.57
N LEU A 166 2.98 -12.08 2.13
CA LEU A 166 3.24 -13.29 2.90
C LEU A 166 3.98 -12.97 4.20
N HIS A 167 5.02 -12.12 4.13
CA HIS A 167 5.77 -11.72 5.32
C HIS A 167 4.85 -11.08 6.38
N ARG A 168 3.96 -10.17 5.97
CA ARG A 168 2.94 -9.57 6.85
C ARG A 168 2.02 -10.62 7.47
N SER A 169 1.58 -11.61 6.69
CA SER A 169 0.77 -12.71 7.24
C SER A 169 1.54 -13.50 8.31
N CYS A 170 2.84 -13.72 8.13
CA CYS A 170 3.67 -14.42 9.12
C CYS A 170 3.87 -13.60 10.41
N LEU A 171 3.85 -12.27 10.33
CA LEU A 171 3.93 -11.39 11.51
C LEU A 171 2.65 -11.40 12.35
N ILE A 172 1.49 -11.70 11.76
CA ILE A 172 0.22 -11.87 12.49
C ILE A 172 0.28 -13.14 13.35
N GLY A 173 0.81 -14.22 12.80
CA GLY A 173 0.94 -15.51 13.46
C GLY A 173 0.81 -16.69 12.49
N PRO A 174 0.92 -17.94 12.96
CA PRO A 174 0.66 -19.12 12.12
C PRO A 174 -0.81 -19.12 11.65
N ASN A 175 -1.09 -19.76 10.52
CA ASN A 175 -2.47 -19.91 10.00
C ASN A 175 -3.15 -18.56 9.72
N SER A 176 -2.38 -17.55 9.32
CA SER A 176 -2.86 -16.20 9.06
C SER A 176 -2.83 -15.83 7.59
N LEU A 177 -3.74 -14.94 7.21
CA LEU A 177 -3.88 -14.40 5.87
C LEU A 177 -3.54 -12.90 5.87
N PHE A 178 -3.04 -12.38 4.76
CA PHE A 178 -2.86 -10.95 4.58
C PHE A 178 -3.09 -10.55 3.13
N TYR A 179 -4.05 -9.64 2.92
CA TYR A 179 -4.26 -8.97 1.65
C TYR A 179 -3.34 -7.76 1.54
N TYR A 180 -2.57 -7.70 0.47
CA TYR A 180 -1.75 -6.56 0.11
C TYR A 180 -2.47 -5.73 -0.94
N ASP A 181 -3.01 -4.58 -0.53
CA ASP A 181 -3.58 -3.60 -1.45
C ASP A 181 -2.47 -2.70 -2.02
N GLN A 182 -2.21 -2.84 -3.32
CA GLN A 182 -1.20 -2.04 -4.02
C GLN A 182 -1.52 -0.54 -3.99
N ASN A 183 -2.80 -0.15 -4.02
CA ASN A 183 -3.21 1.25 -4.02
C ASN A 183 -2.97 1.91 -2.65
N ALA A 184 -3.18 1.18 -1.57
CA ALA A 184 -2.89 1.64 -0.21
C ALA A 184 -1.39 1.96 -0.01
N ILE A 185 -0.50 1.24 -0.70
CA ILE A 185 0.96 1.40 -0.51
C ILE A 185 1.56 2.47 -1.40
N ILE A 186 1.08 2.65 -2.63
CA ILE A 186 1.42 3.86 -3.42
C ILE A 186 1.07 5.10 -2.61
N THR A 187 -0.11 5.12 -1.99
CA THR A 187 -0.55 6.21 -1.12
C THR A 187 0.35 6.37 0.11
N THR A 188 0.81 5.26 0.71
CA THR A 188 1.71 5.29 1.89
C THR A 188 3.11 5.79 1.53
N TYR A 189 3.68 5.33 0.42
CA TYR A 189 4.98 5.78 -0.07
C TYR A 189 4.96 7.27 -0.46
N GLU A 190 3.92 7.70 -1.17
CA GLU A 190 3.71 9.10 -1.53
C GLU A 190 3.58 9.98 -0.28
N LYS A 191 2.84 9.53 0.74
CA LYS A 191 2.75 10.24 2.03
C LYS A 191 4.11 10.33 2.73
N ALA A 192 4.88 9.25 2.76
CA ALA A 192 6.21 9.23 3.36
C ALA A 192 7.18 10.16 2.63
N LYS A 193 7.12 10.19 1.30
CA LYS A 193 7.93 11.12 0.48
C LYS A 193 7.56 12.57 0.78
N ILE A 194 6.27 12.89 0.79
CA ILE A 194 5.79 14.23 1.18
C ILE A 194 6.25 14.59 2.61
N GLU A 195 6.19 13.68 3.57
CA GLU A 195 6.68 13.95 4.94
C GLU A 195 8.18 14.28 4.96
N ILE A 196 8.99 13.52 4.21
CA ILE A 196 10.44 13.76 4.11
C ILE A 196 10.72 15.13 3.47
N ASP A 197 10.00 15.49 2.41
CA ASP A 197 10.18 16.75 1.71
C ASP A 197 9.69 17.94 2.53
N LEU A 198 8.61 17.78 3.30
CA LEU A 198 8.12 18.79 4.25
C LEU A 198 9.24 19.24 5.22
N ARG A 199 10.07 18.32 5.72
CA ARG A 199 11.18 18.66 6.62
C ARG A 199 12.20 19.63 6.02
N LYS A 200 12.24 19.79 4.69
CA LYS A 200 13.16 20.66 3.96
C LYS A 200 12.47 21.90 3.39
N VAL A 201 11.15 21.99 3.48
CA VAL A 201 10.34 22.95 2.71
C VAL A 201 10.70 24.40 3.01
N LEU A 202 10.95 24.74 4.28
CA LEU A 202 11.35 26.08 4.70
C LEU A 202 12.78 26.41 4.25
N ASN A 203 13.71 25.47 4.41
CA ASN A 203 15.11 25.66 4.00
C ASN A 203 15.27 25.84 2.49
N ARG A 204 14.29 25.39 1.70
CA ARG A 204 14.28 25.47 0.24
C ARG A 204 13.39 26.59 -0.30
N ASN A 205 12.76 27.39 0.58
CA ASN A 205 11.83 28.46 0.20
C ASN A 205 10.72 27.97 -0.76
N GLU A 206 10.18 26.79 -0.49
CA GLU A 206 9.18 26.15 -1.37
C GLU A 206 7.73 26.52 -0.98
N LEU A 207 7.52 27.19 0.17
CA LEU A 207 6.20 27.68 0.56
C LEU A 207 5.96 29.10 0.04
N GLU A 208 4.72 29.37 -0.34
CA GLU A 208 4.24 30.72 -0.66
C GLU A 208 2.86 30.94 -0.05
N ILE A 209 2.50 32.22 0.13
CA ILE A 209 1.20 32.62 0.68
C ILE A 209 0.33 33.19 -0.42
N HIS A 210 -0.91 32.74 -0.47
CA HIS A 210 -1.98 33.26 -1.32
C HIS A 210 -3.03 33.91 -0.45
N PHE A 211 -3.67 34.96 -0.95
CA PHE A 211 -4.75 35.65 -0.27
C PHE A 211 -6.05 35.48 -1.04
N GLN A 212 -7.11 35.06 -0.36
CA GLN A 212 -8.45 34.95 -0.93
C GLN A 212 -9.40 35.96 -0.25
N PRO A 213 -10.04 36.86 -1.00
CA PRO A 213 -10.92 37.87 -0.41
C PRO A 213 -12.22 37.27 0.12
N ILE A 214 -12.61 37.69 1.32
CA ILE A 214 -13.92 37.46 1.93
C ILE A 214 -14.70 38.77 1.88
N ILE A 215 -15.90 38.74 1.29
CA ILE A 215 -16.73 39.93 1.03
C ILE A 215 -17.97 39.89 1.91
N ASP A 216 -18.26 41.00 2.59
CA ASP A 216 -19.55 41.22 3.25
C ASP A 216 -20.59 41.60 2.18
N LEU A 217 -21.55 40.71 1.93
CA LEU A 217 -22.59 40.92 0.91
C LEU A 217 -23.60 41.99 1.27
N LYS A 218 -23.80 42.28 2.55
CA LYS A 218 -24.76 43.30 3.00
C LYS A 218 -24.18 44.69 2.81
N GLU A 219 -22.92 44.86 3.21
CA GLU A 219 -22.22 46.15 3.13
C GLU A 219 -21.45 46.32 1.80
N ASN A 220 -21.40 45.27 0.97
CA ASN A 220 -20.69 45.20 -0.32
C ASN A 220 -19.22 45.68 -0.23
N ARG A 221 -18.50 45.21 0.78
CA ARG A 221 -17.11 45.60 1.06
C ARG A 221 -16.24 44.39 1.38
N PHE A 222 -14.93 44.52 1.18
CA PHE A 222 -13.96 43.53 1.68
C PHE A 222 -14.04 43.47 3.21
N PHE A 223 -14.21 42.26 3.74
CA PHE A 223 -14.27 41.99 5.17
C PHE A 223 -12.89 41.56 5.68
N SER A 224 -12.35 40.51 5.08
CA SER A 224 -11.03 39.98 5.40
C SER A 224 -10.36 39.33 4.19
N MET A 225 -9.08 39.00 4.32
CA MET A 225 -8.33 38.18 3.38
C MET A 225 -7.93 36.87 4.06
N GLU A 226 -8.41 35.75 3.52
CA GLU A 226 -8.00 34.42 3.97
C GLU A 226 -6.59 34.11 3.48
N THR A 227 -5.75 33.72 4.43
CA THR A 227 -4.35 33.38 4.21
C THR A 227 -4.24 31.89 3.93
N LEU A 228 -3.74 31.56 2.75
CA LEU A 228 -3.70 30.21 2.22
C LEU A 228 -2.28 29.83 1.82
N VAL A 229 -1.70 28.85 2.52
CA VAL A 229 -0.39 28.29 2.14
C VAL A 229 -0.49 27.53 0.81
N ARG A 230 0.54 27.66 -0.01
CA ARG A 230 0.79 26.83 -1.19
C ARG A 230 2.20 26.30 -1.11
N TRP A 231 2.42 25.12 -1.69
CA TRP A 231 3.74 24.52 -1.76
C TRP A 231 4.16 24.32 -3.21
N ASN A 232 5.20 25.05 -3.63
CA ASN A 232 5.87 24.87 -4.90
C ASN A 232 6.85 23.69 -4.81
N HIS A 233 6.33 22.47 -4.92
CA HIS A 233 7.12 21.26 -4.81
C HIS A 233 8.01 21.06 -6.06
N PRO A 234 9.30 20.73 -5.92
CA PRO A 234 10.25 20.66 -7.04
C PRO A 234 9.86 19.63 -8.12
N GLU A 235 9.35 18.47 -7.72
CA GLU A 235 8.93 17.42 -8.65
C GLU A 235 7.44 17.42 -8.99
N LYS A 236 6.56 17.75 -8.03
CA LYS A 236 5.09 17.66 -8.17
C LYS A 236 4.44 18.97 -8.62
N GLY A 237 5.22 20.05 -8.74
CA GLY A 237 4.70 21.37 -9.03
C GLY A 237 3.91 21.94 -7.85
N LYS A 238 2.92 22.79 -8.16
CA LYS A 238 2.16 23.51 -7.13
C LYS A 238 1.15 22.60 -6.43
N LEU A 239 1.40 22.30 -5.17
CA LEU A 239 0.53 21.54 -4.29
C LEU A 239 -0.40 22.45 -3.47
N LEU A 240 -1.66 22.02 -3.37
CA LEU A 240 -2.68 22.66 -2.54
C LEU A 240 -2.67 22.08 -1.12
N PRO A 241 -3.20 22.82 -0.12
CA PRO A 241 -3.25 22.38 1.28
C PRO A 241 -3.78 20.95 1.48
N GLY A 242 -4.83 20.58 0.75
CA GLY A 242 -5.42 19.23 0.85
C GLY A 242 -4.46 18.08 0.53
N SER A 243 -3.36 18.33 -0.18
CA SER A 243 -2.36 17.31 -0.53
C SER A 243 -1.32 17.06 0.57
N PHE A 244 -1.10 18.00 1.49
CA PHE A 244 0.01 17.90 2.45
C PHE A 244 -0.33 18.29 3.90
N ILE A 245 -1.42 19.02 4.16
CA ILE A 245 -1.75 19.48 5.52
C ILE A 245 -2.00 18.31 6.47
N SER A 246 -2.75 17.29 6.05
CA SER A 246 -3.00 16.10 6.89
C SER A 246 -1.71 15.35 7.25
N ILE A 247 -0.73 15.34 6.34
CA ILE A 247 0.60 14.73 6.56
C ILE A 247 1.45 15.62 7.49
N ALA A 248 1.39 16.94 7.31
CA ALA A 248 2.04 17.90 8.21
C ALA A 248 1.46 17.80 9.63
N GLU A 249 0.16 17.59 9.76
CA GLU A 249 -0.50 17.37 11.04
C GLU A 249 -0.03 16.07 11.69
N SER A 250 -0.09 14.94 10.97
CA SER A 250 0.34 13.64 11.51
C SER A 250 1.81 13.64 11.96
N SER A 251 2.68 14.35 11.24
CA SER A 251 4.11 14.50 11.56
C SER A 251 4.44 15.63 12.54
N SER A 252 3.45 16.38 13.03
CA SER A 252 3.61 17.60 13.85
C SER A 252 4.34 18.75 13.16
N PHE A 253 4.72 18.61 11.89
CA PHE A 253 5.36 19.66 11.10
C PHE A 253 4.42 20.83 10.78
N ILE A 254 3.10 20.63 10.94
CA ILE A 254 2.08 21.68 10.85
C ILE A 254 2.38 22.88 11.76
N LYS A 255 3.03 22.65 12.91
CA LYS A 255 3.43 23.71 13.84
C LYS A 255 4.47 24.63 13.22
N THR A 256 5.49 24.05 12.60
CA THR A 256 6.56 24.76 11.90
C THR A 256 6.05 25.53 10.69
N ILE A 257 5.15 24.92 9.90
CA ILE A 257 4.49 25.62 8.78
C ILE A 257 3.66 26.79 9.29
N GLY A 258 2.90 26.59 10.36
CA GLY A 258 2.06 27.61 10.96
C GLY A 258 2.84 28.80 11.50
N GLU A 259 3.98 28.53 12.17
CA GLU A 259 4.87 29.58 12.64
C GLU A 259 5.43 30.42 11.49
N TRP A 260 5.95 29.76 10.45
CA TRP A 260 6.41 30.44 9.25
C TRP A 260 5.28 31.26 8.60
N MET A 261 4.08 30.69 8.48
CA MET A 261 2.92 31.34 7.88
C MET A 261 2.53 32.61 8.64
N ILE A 262 2.51 32.58 9.97
CA ILE A 262 2.17 33.76 10.80
C ILE A 262 3.15 34.90 10.52
N TRP A 263 4.45 34.63 10.60
CA TRP A 263 5.50 35.63 10.37
C TRP A 263 5.43 36.21 8.97
N GLU A 264 5.37 35.36 7.94
CA GLU A 264 5.35 35.78 6.55
C GLU A 264 4.07 36.59 6.22
N THR A 265 2.93 36.19 6.80
CA THR A 265 1.66 36.91 6.61
C THR A 265 1.68 38.28 7.26
N PHE A 266 2.23 38.39 8.47
CA PHE A 266 2.28 39.66 9.19
C PHE A 266 3.29 40.63 8.56
N GLN A 267 4.42 40.11 8.09
CA GLN A 267 5.37 40.87 7.28
C GLN A 267 4.73 41.41 5.99
N TYR A 268 3.96 40.59 5.29
CA TYR A 268 3.23 41.03 4.10
C TYR A 268 2.21 42.12 4.47
N TYR A 269 1.42 41.88 5.52
CA TYR A 269 0.38 42.80 5.97
C TYR A 269 0.92 44.19 6.29
N GLU A 270 2.02 44.26 7.04
CA GLU A 270 2.68 45.51 7.45
C GLU A 270 2.95 46.45 6.27
N ASN A 271 3.31 45.88 5.11
CA ASN A 271 3.73 46.62 3.92
C ASN A 271 2.65 46.65 2.81
N SER A 272 1.44 46.16 3.09
CA SER A 272 0.38 45.98 2.08
C SER A 272 -0.74 47.02 2.16
N ILE A 273 -1.50 47.14 1.07
CA ILE A 273 -2.74 47.94 1.01
C ILE A 273 -3.79 47.47 2.04
N LEU A 274 -3.73 46.19 2.46
CA LEU A 274 -4.67 45.62 3.43
C LEU A 274 -4.63 46.40 4.76
N ARG A 275 -3.44 46.81 5.19
CA ARG A 275 -3.27 47.63 6.39
C ARG A 275 -3.82 49.03 6.20
N SER A 276 -3.57 49.68 5.05
CA SER A 276 -4.08 51.03 4.80
C SER A 276 -5.60 51.10 4.65
N GLU A 277 -6.21 50.04 4.16
CA GLU A 277 -7.67 49.92 4.02
C GLU A 277 -8.34 49.27 5.25
N ASN A 278 -7.56 48.97 6.29
CA ASN A 278 -8.03 48.32 7.52
C ASN A 278 -8.81 47.02 7.26
N ILE A 279 -8.34 46.22 6.30
CA ILE A 279 -8.85 44.88 5.99
C ILE A 279 -8.22 43.90 6.98
N SER A 280 -9.02 42.99 7.54
CA SER A 280 -8.53 41.97 8.48
C SER A 280 -7.89 40.78 7.77
N LEU A 281 -7.02 40.04 8.46
CA LEU A 281 -6.45 38.79 7.99
C LEU A 281 -7.13 37.60 8.66
N SER A 282 -7.53 36.63 7.85
CA SER A 282 -8.01 35.33 8.31
C SER A 282 -6.87 34.31 8.24
N LEU A 283 -6.50 33.70 9.37
CA LEU A 283 -5.45 32.71 9.50
C LEU A 283 -6.04 31.34 9.87
N ASN A 284 -5.75 30.32 9.06
CA ASN A 284 -6.13 28.95 9.36
C ASN A 284 -5.23 28.34 10.45
N ILE A 285 -5.82 27.83 11.52
CA ILE A 285 -5.13 27.19 12.65
C ILE A 285 -5.64 25.76 12.82
N SER A 286 -4.74 24.78 12.71
CA SER A 286 -5.09 23.38 12.95
C SER A 286 -5.41 23.10 14.43
N PRO A 287 -6.24 22.07 14.73
CA PRO A 287 -6.49 21.65 16.12
C PRO A 287 -5.22 21.32 16.90
N LYS A 288 -4.20 20.78 16.22
CA LYS A 288 -2.88 20.48 16.82
C LYS A 288 -2.08 21.72 17.22
N GLN A 289 -2.20 22.81 16.47
CA GLN A 289 -1.59 24.09 16.85
C GLN A 289 -2.34 24.77 17.99
N LEU A 290 -3.67 24.69 17.98
CA LEU A 290 -4.49 25.26 19.04
C LEU A 290 -4.21 24.63 20.42
N GLY A 291 -3.92 23.32 20.44
CA GLY A 291 -3.46 22.61 21.64
C GLY A 291 -2.01 22.91 22.05
N ASP A 292 -1.24 23.64 21.25
CA ASP A 292 0.13 24.02 21.57
C ASP A 292 0.16 25.23 22.51
N LYS A 293 0.91 25.13 23.61
CA LYS A 293 1.07 26.23 24.57
C LYS A 293 1.78 27.45 23.97
N ASN A 294 2.51 27.27 22.87
CA ASN A 294 3.31 28.31 22.25
C ASN A 294 2.58 29.12 21.18
N ILE A 295 1.38 28.71 20.73
CA ILE A 295 0.68 29.40 19.63
C ILE A 295 0.29 30.84 20.01
N PHE A 296 -0.22 31.06 21.23
CA PHE A 296 -0.60 32.38 21.71
C PHE A 296 0.60 33.31 21.93
N PRO A 297 1.68 32.88 22.62
CA PRO A 297 2.93 33.64 22.67
C PRO A 297 3.45 34.05 21.30
N LEU A 298 3.46 33.12 20.34
CA LEU A 298 3.94 33.34 18.99
C LEU A 298 3.11 34.40 18.23
N LEU A 299 1.77 34.25 18.25
CA LEU A 299 0.87 35.23 17.62
C LEU A 299 1.07 36.63 18.22
N LYS A 300 1.20 36.71 19.55
CA LYS A 300 1.44 37.98 20.24
C LYS A 300 2.78 38.59 19.84
N GLU A 301 3.84 37.80 19.87
CA GLU A 301 5.19 38.25 19.50
C GLU A 301 5.23 38.79 18.07
N ALA A 302 4.71 38.02 17.11
CA ALA A 302 4.68 38.42 15.70
C ALA A 302 3.80 39.67 15.49
N SER A 303 2.63 39.74 16.16
CA SER A 303 1.73 40.89 16.08
C SER A 303 2.37 42.15 16.65
N ASP A 304 3.05 42.05 17.79
CA ASP A 304 3.76 43.17 18.43
C ASP A 304 4.92 43.65 17.55
N TYR A 305 5.68 42.71 16.95
CA TYR A 305 6.81 43.03 16.06
C TYR A 305 6.37 43.80 14.81
N HIS A 306 5.33 43.32 14.11
CA HIS A 306 4.78 43.96 12.91
C HIS A 306 3.75 45.06 13.20
N LYS A 307 3.53 45.36 14.49
CA LYS A 307 2.58 46.37 14.98
C LYS A 307 1.18 46.19 14.40
N ILE A 308 0.69 44.97 14.40
CA ILE A 308 -0.65 44.62 13.95
C ILE A 308 -1.59 44.68 15.16
N GLU A 309 -2.71 45.36 15.00
CA GLU A 309 -3.75 45.38 16.03
C GLU A 309 -4.45 44.01 16.08
N PRO A 310 -4.64 43.40 17.26
CA PRO A 310 -5.29 42.09 17.38
C PRO A 310 -6.67 42.01 16.73
N ASN A 311 -7.40 43.13 16.66
CA ASN A 311 -8.72 43.22 16.02
C ASN A 311 -8.67 43.00 14.50
N ASN A 312 -7.49 43.08 13.89
CA ASN A 312 -7.28 42.83 12.46
C ASN A 312 -6.85 41.39 12.17
N ILE A 313 -6.83 40.51 13.18
CA ILE A 313 -6.45 39.10 13.05
C ILE A 313 -7.66 38.24 13.43
N ILE A 314 -8.10 37.42 12.48
CA ILE A 314 -9.17 36.43 12.63
C ILE A 314 -8.51 35.06 12.59
N LEU A 315 -8.75 34.24 13.61
CA LEU A 315 -8.29 32.86 13.62
C LEU A 315 -9.44 31.96 13.19
N GLU A 316 -9.21 31.17 12.15
CA GLU A 316 -10.15 30.20 11.62
C GLU A 316 -9.71 28.80 12.04
N ILE A 317 -10.66 28.04 12.60
CA ILE A 317 -10.45 26.68 13.06
C ILE A 317 -11.48 25.83 12.33
N VAL A 318 -11.01 24.79 11.65
CA VAL A 318 -11.89 23.84 10.97
C VAL A 318 -12.57 22.96 12.02
N GLU A 319 -13.88 22.80 11.89
CA GLU A 319 -14.65 21.84 12.69
C GLU A 319 -14.30 20.43 12.18
N ASP A 320 -13.62 19.61 12.99
CA ASP A 320 -13.32 18.23 12.64
C ASP A 320 -14.65 17.47 12.40
N SER A 321 -14.82 16.88 11.22
CA SER A 321 -16.02 16.12 10.83
C SER A 321 -16.06 14.71 11.40
#